data_AF-A0A536YV91-F1
#
_entry.id   AF-A0A536YV91-F1
#
_cell.length_a   1.000
_cell.length_b   1.000
_cell.length_c   1.000
_cell.angle_alpha   90.00
_cell.angle_beta   90.00
_cell.angle_gamma   90.00
#
_symmetry.space_group_name_H-M   'P 1'
#
loop_
_entity.id
_entity.type
_entity.pdbx_description
1 polymer ?
#
loop_
_entity_poly.entity_id
_entity_poly.type
_entity_poly.pdbx_seq_one_letter_code
_entity_poly.pdbx_strand_id
1 'polypeptide(L)' 'MPYLARSQILTGYAPLARSLGLSPERLARLVGLDLSTLNDLDSRIPARAFAELLERSAEAAKVEDFGLRLAES' A
#
# COMPACT_ATOMS: atom_id res chain seq x y z
N MET A 1 -8.99 -14.18 13.41
CA MET A 1 -9.69 -12.88 13.42
C MET A 1 -9.11 -12.06 12.27
N PRO A 2 -9.87 -11.72 11.21
CA PRO A 2 -9.36 -10.86 10.16
C PRO A 2 -9.21 -9.44 10.70
N TYR A 3 -7.98 -8.98 10.88
CA TYR A 3 -7.70 -7.60 11.26
C TYR A 3 -7.96 -6.70 10.05
N LEU A 4 -8.81 -5.70 10.25
CA LEU A 4 -9.13 -4.70 9.24
C LEU A 4 -8.46 -3.38 9.62
N ALA A 5 -7.84 -2.74 8.63
CA ALA A 5 -7.25 -1.43 8.77
C ALA A 5 -8.02 -0.43 7.89
N ARG A 6 -7.96 0.87 8.21
CA ARG A 6 -8.60 1.90 7.39
C ARG A 6 -7.79 2.08 6.10
N SER A 7 -8.46 2.24 4.96
CA SER A 7 -7.83 2.55 3.67
C SER A 7 -6.92 3.79 3.73
N GLN A 8 -7.19 4.72 4.65
CA GLN A 8 -6.38 5.92 4.90
C GLN A 8 -4.90 5.64 5.17
N ILE A 9 -4.53 4.45 5.63
CA ILE A 9 -3.11 4.07 5.82
C ILE A 9 -2.34 3.98 4.48
N LEU A 10 -3.06 3.96 3.35
CA LEU A 10 -2.49 4.01 2.01
C LEU A 10 -2.52 5.42 1.40
N THR A 11 -2.96 6.42 2.17
CA THR A 11 -2.75 7.83 1.80
C THR A 11 -1.23 8.05 1.68
N GLY A 12 -0.80 8.61 0.54
CA GLY A 12 0.64 8.78 0.25
C GLY A 12 1.33 7.56 -0.38
N TYR A 13 0.71 6.36 -0.37
CA TYR A 13 1.31 5.16 -0.98
C TYR A 13 1.49 5.30 -2.49
N ALA A 14 0.43 5.70 -3.20
CA ALA A 14 0.47 5.83 -4.64
C ALA A 14 1.54 6.84 -5.13
N PRO A 15 1.65 8.07 -4.58
CA PRO A 15 2.73 8.97 -4.98
C PRO A 15 4.12 8.46 -4.56
N LEU A 16 4.28 7.86 -3.37
CA LEU A 16 5.55 7.27 -2.94
C LEU A 16 6.01 6.15 -3.87
N ALA A 17 5.14 5.17 -4.16
CA ALA A 17 5.42 4.06 -5.06
C ALA A 17 5.81 4.56 -6.46
N ARG A 18 5.07 5.54 -7.01
CA ARG A 18 5.40 6.15 -8.31
C ARG A 18 6.75 6.88 -8.29
N SER A 19 7.10 7.54 -7.19
CA SER A 19 8.41 8.20 -7.04
C SER A 19 9.59 7.21 -7.07
N LEU A 20 9.33 5.95 -6.73
CA LEU A 20 10.31 4.85 -6.78
C LEU A 20 10.24 4.04 -8.09
N GLY A 21 9.47 4.51 -9.08
CA GLY A 21 9.31 3.83 -10.36
C GLY A 21 8.40 2.59 -10.32
N LEU A 22 7.66 2.40 -9.22
CA LEU A 22 6.72 1.29 -9.08
C LEU A 22 5.36 1.63 -9.67
N SER A 23 4.62 0.58 -10.06
CA SER A 23 3.21 0.69 -10.47
C SER A 23 2.31 0.30 -9.29
N PRO A 24 1.79 1.27 -8.50
CA PRO A 24 1.02 0.98 -7.31
C PRO A 24 -0.26 0.19 -7.64
N GLU A 25 -0.87 0.40 -8.81
CA GLU A 25 -2.07 -0.34 -9.25
C GLU A 25 -1.78 -1.81 -9.49
N ARG A 26 -0.60 -2.11 -10.04
CA ARG A 26 -0.15 -3.49 -10.26
C ARG A 26 0.11 -4.18 -8.93
N LEU A 27 0.81 -3.51 -8.01
CA LEU A 27 1.16 -4.05 -6.70
C LEU A 27 -0.08 -4.28 -5.83
N ALA A 28 -1.02 -3.34 -5.82
CA ALA A 28 -2.29 -3.50 -5.11
C ALA A 28 -3.08 -4.71 -5.62
N ARG A 29 -3.20 -4.88 -6.95
CA ARG A 29 -3.91 -6.05 -7.50
C ARG A 29 -3.25 -7.38 -7.14
N LEU A 30 -1.92 -7.44 -7.02
CA LEU A 30 -1.22 -8.68 -6.64
C LEU A 30 -1.61 -9.19 -5.26
N VAL A 31 -2.01 -8.28 -4.36
CA VAL A 31 -2.46 -8.61 -3.00
C VAL A 31 -4.00 -8.58 -2.87
N GLY A 32 -4.72 -8.48 -3.99
CA GLY A 32 -6.18 -8.43 -4.02
C GLY A 32 -6.78 -7.10 -3.55
N LEU A 33 -5.99 -6.03 -3.53
CA LEU A 33 -6.45 -4.67 -3.25
C LEU A 33 -6.72 -3.91 -4.55
N ASP A 34 -7.73 -3.05 -4.52
CA ASP A 34 -8.06 -2.17 -5.63
C ASP A 34 -7.78 -0.72 -5.22
N LEU A 35 -6.84 -0.05 -5.89
CA LEU A 35 -6.51 1.34 -5.55
C LEU A 35 -7.63 2.33 -5.87
N SER A 36 -8.57 1.99 -6.75
CA SER A 36 -9.72 2.83 -7.02
C SER A 36 -10.69 2.84 -5.83
N THR A 37 -10.74 1.76 -5.03
CA THR A 37 -11.50 1.73 -3.76
C THR A 37 -10.74 2.39 -2.60
N LEU A 38 -9.43 2.58 -2.73
CA LEU A 38 -8.61 3.28 -1.73
C LEU A 38 -8.77 4.81 -1.76
N ASN A 39 -9.40 5.35 -2.80
CA ASN A 39 -9.83 6.75 -2.83
C ASN A 39 -11.02 7.01 -1.87
N ASP A 40 -11.68 5.95 -1.41
CA ASP A 40 -12.69 5.99 -0.38
C ASP A 40 -12.03 5.81 1.01
N LEU A 41 -11.93 6.92 1.73
CA LEU A 41 -11.23 7.01 3.03
C LEU A 41 -11.96 6.29 4.18
N ASP A 42 -13.18 5.78 3.96
CA ASP A 42 -13.97 5.03 4.96
C ASP A 42 -13.85 3.51 4.77
N SER A 43 -13.43 3.10 3.57
CA SER A 43 -13.25 1.69 3.22
C SER A 43 -12.22 0.99 4.12
N ARG A 44 -12.53 -0.24 4.52
CA ARG A 44 -11.63 -1.07 5.33
C ARG A 44 -10.97 -2.13 4.48
N ILE A 45 -9.66 -2.29 4.65
CA ILE A 45 -8.87 -3.29 3.96
C ILE A 45 -8.33 -4.34 4.93
N PRO A 46 -8.11 -5.58 4.47
CA PRO A 46 -7.42 -6.58 5.27
C PRO A 46 -6.01 -6.10 5.63
N ALA A 47 -5.68 -6.06 6.92
CA ALA A 47 -4.36 -5.64 7.39
C ALA A 47 -3.23 -6.53 6.82
N ARG A 48 -3.54 -7.81 6.55
CA ARG A 48 -2.62 -8.73 5.87
C ARG A 48 -2.30 -8.28 4.44
N ALA A 49 -3.31 -7.88 3.68
CA ALA A 49 -3.11 -7.41 2.31
C ALA A 49 -2.30 -6.11 2.28
N PHE A 50 -2.48 -5.24 3.28
CA PHE A 50 -1.65 -4.07 3.48
C PHE A 50 -0.18 -4.42 3.78
N ALA A 51 0.07 -5.32 4.73
CA ALA A 51 1.43 -5.74 5.06
C ALA A 51 2.14 -6.36 3.85
N GLU A 52 1.45 -7.26 3.12
CA GLU A 52 1.98 -7.87 1.90
C GLU A 52 2.23 -6.85 0.78
N LEU A 53 1.40 -5.80 0.69
CA LEU A 53 1.61 -4.70 -0.25
C LEU A 53 2.92 -3.96 0.05
N LEU A 54 3.18 -3.64 1.32
CA LEU A 54 4.40 -2.95 1.74
C LEU A 54 5.64 -3.80 1.48
N GLU A 55 5.59 -5.08 1.83
CA GLU A 55 6.71 -6.01 1.65
C GLU A 55 7.09 -6.13 0.17
N ARG A 56 6.11 -6.39 -0.69
CA ARG A 56 6.32 -6.43 -2.15
C ARG A 56 6.80 -5.10 -2.72
N SER A 57 6.34 -3.98 -2.16
CA SER A 57 6.78 -2.64 -2.60
C SER A 57 8.24 -2.40 -2.20
N ALA A 58 8.64 -2.79 -0.99
CA ALA A 58 10.01 -2.71 -0.52
C ALA A 58 10.96 -3.57 -1.38
N GLU A 59 10.57 -4.82 -1.66
CA GLU A 59 11.32 -5.73 -2.53
C GLU A 59 11.44 -5.18 -3.96
N ALA A 60 10.34 -4.71 -4.54
CA ALA A 60 10.32 -4.21 -5.91
C ALA A 60 11.10 -2.90 -6.07
N ALA A 61 11.05 -2.00 -5.07
CA ALA A 61 11.82 -0.76 -5.07
C ALA A 61 13.29 -0.97 -4.65
N LYS A 62 13.63 -2.12 -4.06
CA LYS A 62 14.89 -2.33 -3.30
C LYS A 62 15.09 -1.27 -2.21
N VAL A 63 14.01 -0.92 -1.51
CA VAL A 63 14.00 0.06 -0.43
C VAL A 63 13.37 -0.59 0.80
N GLU A 64 14.20 -1.03 1.74
CA GLU A 64 13.73 -1.66 2.99
C GLU A 64 12.92 -0.69 3.86
N ASP A 65 13.27 0.61 3.83
CA ASP A 65 12.58 1.67 4.59
C ASP A 65 11.27 2.17 3.95
N PHE A 66 10.70 1.44 2.98
CA PHE A 66 9.49 1.88 2.26
C PHE A 66 8.33 2.18 3.23
N GLY A 67 8.12 1.31 4.22
CA GLY A 67 7.07 1.50 5.23
C GLY A 67 7.30 2.72 6.12
N LEU A 68 8.55 3.05 6.44
CA LEU A 68 8.89 4.23 7.21
C LEU A 68 8.62 5.51 6.40
N ARG A 69 9.06 5.53 5.14
CA ARG A 69 8.80 6.65 4.22
C ARG A 69 7.32 6.90 3.96
N LEU A 70 6.50 5.84 4.01
CA LEU A 70 5.05 5.98 3.93
C LEU A 70 4.47 6.59 5.20
N ALA A 71 4.99 6.22 6.38
CA ALA A 71 4.54 6.76 7.66
C ALA A 71 4.93 8.24 7.87
N GLU A 72 5.98 8.71 7.20
CA GLU A 72 6.42 10.12 7.21
C GLU A 72 5.73 11.00 6.16
N SER A 73 4.86 10.44 5.29
CA SER A 73 4.21 11.13 4.17
C SER A 73 2.91 11.84 4.55
#